data_AF-A0A510K3Q2-F1
#
_entry.id   AF-A0A510K3Q2-F1
#
_cell.length_a   1.000
_cell.length_b   1.000
_cell.length_c   1.000
_cell.angle_alpha   90.00
_cell.angle_beta   90.00
_cell.angle_gamma   90.00
#
_symmetry.space_group_name_H-M   'P 1'
#
loop_
_entity.id
_entity.type
_entity.pdbx_description
1 polymer ?
#
loop_
_entity_poly.entity_id
_entity_poly.type
_entity_poly.pdbx_seq_one_letter_code
_entity_poly.pdbx_strand_id
1 'polypeptide(L)'
;MKKLIFSLLFLVGMQGFSDTCSFATNPDTFLDRVIKKIQSEKRTDDIFCDRDKIKMAYYTIEDEDYNANVGVVIKVSATTSNDDFKKDFYKKFNDYKNFFTKIDTKNLGKTPLPDKEIVRFYIQFPDEKSIIIIGKYEYDLKTKEYQLVANSKAKDYFEKINLFAPLASTKITYSDEGHIY
;
A
#
# COMPACT_ATOMS: atom_id res chain seq x y z
N MET A 1 3.62 28.02 2.43
CA MET A 1 3.20 27.00 3.43
C MET A 1 4.41 26.14 3.78
N LYS A 2 4.67 25.85 5.07
CA LYS A 2 5.87 25.11 5.52
C LYS A 2 5.81 23.66 5.02
N LYS A 3 6.88 23.20 4.34
CA LYS A 3 7.02 21.84 3.79
C LYS A 3 7.42 20.86 4.90
N LEU A 4 6.47 20.10 5.42
CA LEU A 4 6.70 19.17 6.55
C LEU A 4 7.08 17.75 6.10
N ILE A 5 6.85 17.42 4.84
CA ILE A 5 7.22 16.12 4.24
C ILE A 5 8.72 15.82 4.40
N PHE A 6 9.58 16.85 4.29
CA PHE A 6 11.03 16.68 4.40
C PHE A 6 11.53 16.39 5.82
N SER A 7 10.77 16.76 6.86
CA SER A 7 11.12 16.44 8.25
C SER A 7 10.97 14.95 8.59
N LEU A 8 10.30 14.15 7.74
CA LEU A 8 10.18 12.69 7.92
C LEU A 8 11.42 11.90 7.47
N LEU A 9 12.43 12.56 6.89
CA LEU A 9 13.66 11.91 6.44
C LEU A 9 14.47 11.25 7.57
N PHE A 10 14.12 11.49 8.84
CA PHE A 10 14.74 10.83 10.00
C PHE A 10 14.13 9.46 10.36
N LEU A 11 13.09 9.00 9.66
CA LEU A 11 12.43 7.70 9.89
C LEU A 11 12.71 6.65 8.80
N VAL A 12 13.73 6.89 7.98
CA VAL A 12 13.98 6.15 6.73
C VAL A 12 14.71 4.83 6.96
N GLY A 13 14.11 3.71 6.53
CA GLY A 13 14.85 2.52 6.17
C GLY A 13 15.42 2.72 4.76
N MET A 14 16.74 2.76 4.60
CA MET A 14 17.39 2.85 3.29
C MET A 14 17.12 1.56 2.50
N GLN A 15 16.43 1.65 1.36
CA GLN A 15 16.24 0.51 0.46
C GLN A 15 16.25 1.00 -0.99
N GLY A 16 17.32 0.69 -1.73
CA GLY A 16 17.46 1.14 -3.12
C GLY A 16 16.60 0.35 -4.09
N PHE A 17 15.99 1.03 -5.06
CA PHE A 17 15.33 0.42 -6.21
C PHE A 17 16.18 0.44 -7.48
N SER A 18 15.74 -0.39 -8.43
CA SER A 18 16.41 -0.80 -9.66
C SER A 18 15.37 -0.78 -10.79
N ASP A 19 15.78 -0.42 -12.01
CA ASP A 19 14.96 -0.36 -13.25
C ASP A 19 14.38 -1.72 -13.73
N THR A 20 14.42 -2.78 -12.90
CA THR A 20 14.16 -4.17 -13.28
C THR A 20 13.14 -4.85 -12.37
N CYS A 21 12.11 -4.12 -11.92
CA CYS A 21 11.09 -4.67 -11.02
C CYS A 21 10.03 -5.48 -11.77
N SER A 22 9.79 -6.72 -11.36
CA SER A 22 8.82 -7.63 -11.98
C SER A 22 7.76 -8.12 -11.00
N PHE A 23 6.60 -8.57 -11.49
CA PHE A 23 5.68 -9.35 -10.66
C PHE A 23 6.27 -10.74 -10.34
N ALA A 24 5.72 -11.42 -9.33
CA ALA A 24 6.13 -12.77 -8.97
C ALA A 24 6.04 -13.73 -10.19
N THR A 25 7.01 -14.63 -10.33
CA THR A 25 7.20 -15.44 -11.56
C THR A 25 6.28 -16.65 -11.67
N ASN A 26 5.63 -17.07 -10.58
CA ASN A 26 4.68 -18.20 -10.58
C ASN A 26 3.53 -17.94 -9.57
N PRO A 27 2.67 -16.94 -9.80
CA PRO A 27 1.53 -16.69 -8.94
C PRO A 27 0.51 -17.84 -9.05
N ASP A 28 -0.22 -18.11 -7.98
CA ASP A 28 -1.39 -18.98 -8.06
C ASP A 28 -2.53 -18.30 -8.86
N THR A 29 -3.64 -19.02 -9.05
CA THR A 29 -4.77 -18.53 -9.85
C THR A 29 -5.33 -17.19 -9.34
N PHE A 30 -5.34 -16.96 -8.02
CA PHE A 30 -5.89 -15.73 -7.45
C PHE A 30 -4.92 -14.57 -7.66
N LEU A 31 -3.63 -14.74 -7.33
CA LEU A 31 -2.63 -13.70 -7.56
C LEU A 31 -2.42 -13.39 -9.05
N ASP A 32 -2.50 -14.39 -9.92
CA ASP A 32 -2.43 -14.17 -11.37
C ASP A 32 -3.54 -13.23 -11.84
N ARG A 33 -4.77 -13.41 -11.31
CA ARG A 33 -5.89 -12.50 -11.60
C ARG A 33 -5.67 -11.10 -11.03
N VAL A 34 -5.11 -11.00 -9.82
CA VAL A 34 -4.71 -9.72 -9.21
C VAL A 34 -3.72 -8.99 -10.11
N ILE A 35 -2.64 -9.66 -10.52
CA ILE A 35 -1.57 -9.12 -11.36
C ILE A 35 -2.13 -8.71 -12.74
N LYS A 36 -2.90 -9.58 -13.38
CA LYS A 36 -3.57 -9.28 -14.67
C LYS A 36 -4.50 -8.09 -14.56
N LYS A 37 -5.22 -7.95 -13.46
CA LYS A 37 -6.10 -6.79 -13.23
C LYS A 37 -5.29 -5.50 -13.15
N ILE A 38 -4.20 -5.48 -12.37
CA ILE A 38 -3.27 -4.34 -12.30
C ILE A 38 -2.76 -3.97 -13.70
N GLN A 39 -2.28 -4.95 -14.47
CA GLN A 39 -1.74 -4.73 -15.80
C GLN A 39 -2.80 -4.21 -16.79
N SER A 40 -3.99 -4.82 -16.78
CA SER A 40 -5.10 -4.43 -17.67
C SER A 40 -5.61 -3.00 -17.40
N GLU A 41 -5.56 -2.55 -16.14
CA GLU A 41 -5.90 -1.18 -15.75
C GLU A 41 -4.74 -0.18 -15.92
N LYS A 42 -3.60 -0.62 -16.50
CA LYS A 42 -2.38 0.17 -16.70
C LYS A 42 -1.85 0.79 -15.40
N ARG A 43 -1.92 0.02 -14.32
CA ARG A 43 -1.54 0.45 -12.96
C ARG A 43 -0.18 -0.09 -12.50
N THR A 44 0.59 -0.70 -13.39
CA THR A 44 1.88 -1.33 -13.05
C THR A 44 2.88 -0.35 -12.43
N ASP A 45 2.88 0.91 -12.87
CA ASP A 45 3.81 1.94 -12.38
C ASP A 45 3.45 2.50 -11.00
N ASP A 46 2.23 2.23 -10.54
CA ASP A 46 1.77 2.56 -9.20
C ASP A 46 2.22 1.52 -8.17
N ILE A 47 2.62 0.33 -8.61
CA ILE A 47 2.91 -0.78 -7.71
C ILE A 47 4.30 -0.64 -7.10
N PHE A 48 4.32 -0.68 -5.77
CA PHE A 48 5.52 -0.69 -4.94
C PHE A 48 6.43 -1.84 -5.35
N CYS A 49 7.70 -1.53 -5.55
CA CYS A 49 8.75 -2.52 -5.72
C CYS A 49 9.35 -2.80 -4.34
N ASP A 50 9.65 -4.04 -4.00
CA ASP A 50 10.23 -4.41 -2.71
C ASP A 50 11.75 -4.66 -2.78
N ARG A 51 12.29 -5.12 -1.63
CA ARG A 51 13.63 -5.69 -1.39
C ARG A 51 14.20 -6.48 -2.56
N ASP A 52 13.37 -7.41 -3.01
CA ASP A 52 13.73 -8.50 -3.90
C ASP A 52 13.43 -8.15 -5.36
N LYS A 53 13.16 -6.87 -5.63
CA LYS A 53 12.75 -6.34 -6.94
C LYS A 53 11.44 -6.95 -7.42
N ILE A 54 10.57 -7.30 -6.48
CA ILE A 54 9.25 -7.84 -6.76
C ILE A 54 8.21 -6.74 -6.56
N LYS A 55 7.34 -6.56 -7.56
CA LYS A 55 6.17 -5.69 -7.44
C LYS A 55 5.22 -6.32 -6.43
N MET A 56 4.84 -5.55 -5.41
CA MET A 56 3.97 -5.98 -4.33
C MET A 56 2.55 -6.23 -4.85
N ALA A 57 2.35 -7.46 -5.29
CA ALA A 57 1.11 -8.12 -5.64
C ALA A 57 1.30 -9.61 -5.29
N TYR A 58 1.43 -9.88 -4.00
CA TYR A 58 1.81 -11.19 -3.45
C TYR A 58 1.21 -11.41 -2.07
N TYR A 59 1.40 -12.60 -1.50
CA TYR A 59 0.94 -12.92 -0.16
C TYR A 59 1.97 -12.61 0.92
N THR A 60 1.49 -12.18 2.09
CA THR A 60 2.30 -12.03 3.30
C THR A 60 1.67 -12.84 4.42
N ILE A 61 2.50 -13.31 5.35
CA ILE A 61 2.02 -13.94 6.58
C ILE A 61 2.23 -12.94 7.71
N GLU A 62 1.15 -12.49 8.33
CA GLU A 62 1.15 -11.55 9.46
C GLU A 62 0.21 -12.09 10.52
N ASP A 63 0.70 -12.31 11.73
CA ASP A 63 -0.07 -12.86 12.85
C ASP A 63 -0.78 -14.17 12.50
N GLU A 64 -0.07 -15.07 11.82
CA GLU A 64 -0.57 -16.36 11.29
C GLU A 64 -1.63 -16.25 10.17
N ASP A 65 -2.10 -15.04 9.84
CA ASP A 65 -3.01 -14.82 8.72
C ASP A 65 -2.24 -14.76 7.39
N TYR A 66 -2.78 -15.43 6.37
CA TYR A 66 -2.29 -15.43 5.00
C TYR A 66 -2.99 -14.33 4.19
N ASN A 67 -2.30 -13.20 3.97
CA ASN A 67 -2.91 -11.97 3.47
C ASN A 67 -2.49 -11.69 2.03
N ALA A 68 -3.44 -11.33 1.16
CA ALA A 68 -3.13 -10.85 -0.19
C ALA A 68 -2.82 -9.36 -0.15
N ASN A 69 -1.68 -8.95 -0.72
CA ASN A 69 -1.22 -7.57 -0.63
C ASN A 69 -1.03 -6.95 -2.01
N VAL A 70 -1.50 -5.70 -2.15
CA VAL A 70 -1.11 -4.80 -3.24
C VAL A 70 -0.46 -3.55 -2.65
N GLY A 71 0.80 -3.29 -2.98
CA GLY A 71 1.52 -2.10 -2.54
C GLY A 71 1.38 -0.97 -3.54
N VAL A 72 0.96 0.21 -3.09
CA VAL A 72 0.67 1.39 -3.91
C VAL A 72 1.56 2.54 -3.50
N VAL A 73 2.24 3.13 -4.48
CA VAL A 73 3.18 4.23 -4.28
C VAL A 73 2.56 5.59 -4.58
N ILE A 74 2.85 6.54 -3.72
CA ILE A 74 2.65 7.97 -3.92
C ILE A 74 4.03 8.61 -4.04
N LYS A 75 4.40 8.97 -5.27
CA LYS A 75 5.68 9.59 -5.56
C LYS A 75 5.65 11.04 -5.13
N VAL A 76 6.64 11.47 -4.34
CA VAL A 76 6.79 12.84 -3.89
C VAL A 76 8.18 13.35 -4.26
N SER A 77 8.35 14.67 -4.23
CA SER A 77 9.61 15.36 -4.52
C SER A 77 9.87 16.45 -3.47
N ALA A 78 11.04 17.08 -3.52
CA ALA A 78 11.36 18.27 -2.71
C ALA A 78 10.41 19.46 -2.92
N THR A 79 9.66 19.45 -4.02
CA THR A 79 8.69 20.49 -4.36
C THR A 79 7.26 20.11 -4.02
N THR A 80 6.95 18.84 -3.73
CA THR A 80 5.59 18.41 -3.40
C THR A 80 5.11 19.07 -2.11
N SER A 81 3.99 19.79 -2.19
CA SER A 81 3.37 20.40 -1.01
C SER A 81 2.55 19.36 -0.22
N ASN A 82 2.21 19.67 1.04
CA ASN A 82 1.34 18.79 1.83
C ASN A 82 -0.05 18.64 1.20
N ASP A 83 -0.57 19.68 0.53
CA ASP A 83 -1.88 19.63 -0.11
C ASP A 83 -1.87 18.78 -1.38
N ASP A 84 -0.79 18.86 -2.19
CA ASP A 84 -0.59 17.99 -3.35
C ASP A 84 -0.47 16.53 -2.90
N PHE A 85 0.34 16.27 -1.87
CA PHE A 85 0.47 14.93 -1.31
C PHE A 85 -0.87 14.37 -0.83
N LYS A 86 -1.66 15.15 -0.08
CA LYS A 86 -2.99 14.72 0.36
C LYS A 86 -3.90 14.39 -0.82
N LYS A 87 -3.93 15.27 -1.84
CA LYS A 87 -4.74 15.07 -3.05
C LYS A 87 -4.36 13.76 -3.74
N ASP A 88 -3.06 13.50 -3.91
CA ASP A 88 -2.58 12.29 -4.56
C ASP A 88 -2.85 11.04 -3.72
N PHE A 89 -2.66 11.11 -2.40
CA PHE A 89 -3.03 10.04 -1.48
C PHE A 89 -4.52 9.69 -1.60
N TYR A 90 -5.43 10.67 -1.53
CA TYR A 90 -6.87 10.38 -1.63
C TYR A 90 -7.26 9.85 -2.99
N LYS A 91 -6.62 10.32 -4.07
CA LYS A 91 -6.82 9.76 -5.40
C LYS A 91 -6.45 8.29 -5.40
N LYS A 92 -5.24 7.93 -4.95
CA LYS A 92 -4.79 6.53 -4.85
C LYS A 92 -5.67 5.69 -3.93
N PHE A 93 -6.03 6.21 -2.76
CA PHE A 93 -6.91 5.53 -1.82
C PHE A 93 -8.26 5.19 -2.47
N ASN A 94 -8.91 6.16 -3.12
CA ASN A 94 -10.19 5.90 -3.79
C ASN A 94 -10.05 4.99 -5.01
N ASP A 95 -8.96 5.08 -5.75
CA ASP A 95 -8.69 4.23 -6.91
C ASP A 95 -8.51 2.75 -6.51
N TYR A 96 -7.99 2.48 -5.31
CA TYR A 96 -7.60 1.14 -4.86
C TYR A 96 -8.42 0.54 -3.70
N LYS A 97 -9.19 1.33 -2.93
CA LYS A 97 -9.95 0.81 -1.77
C LYS A 97 -10.87 -0.36 -2.09
N ASN A 98 -11.39 -0.39 -3.33
CA ASN A 98 -12.25 -1.45 -3.85
C ASN A 98 -11.53 -2.26 -4.96
N PHE A 99 -10.20 -2.36 -4.91
CA PHE A 99 -9.44 -3.05 -5.96
C PHE A 99 -9.77 -4.54 -5.99
N PHE A 100 -9.71 -5.22 -4.84
CA PHE A 100 -9.93 -6.66 -4.74
C PHE A 100 -11.36 -7.08 -5.08
N THR A 101 -12.36 -6.22 -4.85
CA THR A 101 -13.75 -6.51 -5.25
C THR A 101 -13.94 -6.64 -6.76
N LYS A 102 -12.96 -6.21 -7.55
CA LYS A 102 -12.94 -6.35 -9.02
C LYS A 102 -12.26 -7.65 -9.48
N ILE A 103 -11.76 -8.46 -8.56
CA ILE A 103 -11.10 -9.73 -8.86
C ILE A 103 -12.16 -10.83 -8.87
N ASP A 104 -12.22 -11.58 -9.96
CA ASP A 104 -13.08 -12.76 -10.00
C ASP A 104 -12.53 -13.83 -9.06
N THR A 105 -13.34 -14.25 -8.10
CA THR A 105 -13.01 -15.30 -7.11
C THR A 105 -13.69 -16.63 -7.43
N LYS A 106 -14.34 -16.78 -8.59
CA LYS A 106 -14.95 -18.04 -9.03
C LYS A 106 -13.89 -18.98 -9.59
N ASN A 107 -14.12 -20.29 -9.45
CA ASN A 107 -13.30 -21.35 -10.05
C ASN A 107 -11.81 -21.25 -9.69
N LEU A 108 -11.48 -20.97 -8.43
CA LEU A 108 -10.10 -20.92 -7.93
C LEU A 108 -9.46 -22.31 -7.73
N GLY A 109 -10.22 -23.39 -7.95
CA GLY A 109 -9.74 -24.75 -7.75
C GLY A 109 -9.42 -25.03 -6.29
N LYS A 110 -8.15 -25.39 -6.01
CA LYS A 110 -7.65 -25.65 -4.65
C LYS A 110 -6.95 -24.44 -4.02
N THR A 111 -6.87 -23.31 -4.71
CA THR A 111 -6.25 -22.09 -4.18
C THR A 111 -7.12 -21.53 -3.05
N PRO A 112 -6.63 -21.46 -1.80
CA PRO A 112 -7.39 -20.85 -0.72
C PRO A 112 -7.53 -19.35 -0.94
N LEU A 113 -8.62 -18.78 -0.45
CA LEU A 113 -8.74 -17.33 -0.35
C LEU A 113 -7.81 -16.81 0.76
N PRO A 114 -7.30 -15.57 0.65
CA PRO A 114 -6.58 -14.95 1.74
C PRO A 114 -7.48 -14.72 2.96
N ASP A 115 -6.89 -14.63 4.14
CA ASP A 115 -7.56 -14.19 5.36
C ASP A 115 -7.93 -12.70 5.26
N LYS A 116 -7.02 -11.87 4.72
CA LYS A 116 -7.25 -10.44 4.48
C LYS A 116 -6.82 -10.01 3.08
N GLU A 117 -7.57 -9.06 2.54
CA GLU A 117 -7.24 -8.33 1.31
C GLU A 117 -6.69 -6.95 1.69
N ILE A 118 -5.43 -6.68 1.37
CA ILE A 118 -4.68 -5.54 1.90
C ILE A 118 -4.15 -4.66 0.78
N VAL A 119 -4.47 -3.37 0.84
CA VAL A 119 -3.82 -2.33 0.04
C VAL A 119 -2.88 -1.53 0.93
N ARG A 120 -1.57 -1.61 0.65
CA ARG A 120 -0.53 -0.88 1.40
C ARG A 120 -0.18 0.41 0.68
N PHE A 121 -0.03 1.50 1.42
CA PHE A 121 0.29 2.81 0.84
C PHE A 121 1.67 3.27 1.30
N TYR A 122 2.47 3.71 0.33
CA TYR A 122 3.87 4.12 0.51
C TYR A 122 4.09 5.52 -0.07
N ILE A 123 4.88 6.33 0.64
CA ILE A 123 5.50 7.53 0.08
C ILE A 123 6.86 7.12 -0.49
N GLN A 124 7.12 7.44 -1.75
CA GLN A 124 8.43 7.23 -2.38
C GLN A 124 9.06 8.57 -2.77
N PHE A 125 10.27 8.80 -2.31
CA PHE A 125 11.06 9.98 -2.68
C PHE A 125 11.91 9.73 -3.94
N PRO A 126 12.40 10.79 -4.61
CA PRO A 126 13.10 10.68 -5.89
C PRO A 126 14.48 10.01 -5.79
N ASP A 127 15.04 9.89 -4.58
CA ASP A 127 16.28 9.14 -4.35
C ASP A 127 16.07 7.63 -4.43
N GLU A 128 14.81 7.18 -4.57
CA GLU A 128 14.33 5.81 -4.58
C GLU A 128 14.87 4.94 -3.44
N LYS A 129 15.40 5.57 -2.40
CA LYS A 129 16.00 4.93 -1.22
C LYS A 129 15.20 5.22 0.02
N SER A 130 14.48 6.33 0.02
CA SER A 130 13.68 6.77 1.13
C SER A 130 12.21 6.42 0.89
N ILE A 131 11.66 5.56 1.75
CA ILE A 131 10.25 5.18 1.75
C ILE A 131 9.65 5.46 3.12
N ILE A 132 8.42 5.97 3.13
CA ILE A 132 7.62 6.05 4.36
C ILE A 132 6.36 5.22 4.15
N ILE A 133 6.14 4.27 5.05
CA ILE A 133 4.90 3.51 5.08
C ILE A 133 3.81 4.44 5.64
N ILE A 134 2.75 4.67 4.85
CA ILE A 134 1.58 5.44 5.32
C ILE A 134 0.71 4.54 6.20
N GLY A 135 0.43 3.34 5.70
CA GLY A 135 -0.43 2.38 6.38
C GLY A 135 -0.95 1.32 5.42
N LYS A 136 -1.86 0.48 5.94
CA LYS A 136 -2.54 -0.56 5.20
C LYS A 136 -4.05 -0.44 5.35
N TYR A 137 -4.76 -0.42 4.22
CA TYR A 137 -6.21 -0.55 4.20
C TYR A 137 -6.54 -2.01 3.99
N GLU A 138 -7.08 -2.64 5.02
CA GLU A 138 -7.32 -4.08 5.07
C GLU A 138 -8.81 -4.38 5.15
N TYR A 139 -9.23 -5.38 4.37
CA TYR A 139 -10.52 -6.02 4.45
C TYR A 139 -10.33 -7.42 5.01
N ASP A 140 -10.95 -7.68 6.17
CA ASP A 140 -10.90 -8.99 6.81
C ASP A 140 -12.04 -9.87 6.30
N LEU A 141 -11.70 -11.01 5.69
CA LEU A 141 -12.70 -11.89 5.10
C LEU A 141 -13.49 -12.68 6.16
N LYS A 142 -13.00 -12.82 7.39
CA LYS A 142 -13.70 -13.50 8.49
C LYS A 142 -14.74 -12.55 9.11
N THR A 143 -14.34 -11.32 9.44
CA THR A 143 -15.21 -10.34 10.12
C THR A 143 -16.03 -9.48 9.16
N LYS A 144 -15.65 -9.41 7.88
CA LYS A 144 -16.25 -8.55 6.85
C LYS A 144 -16.11 -7.06 7.14
N GLU A 145 -15.07 -6.67 7.88
CA GLU A 145 -14.79 -5.28 8.24
C GLU A 145 -13.64 -4.70 7.43
N TYR A 146 -13.71 -3.39 7.19
CA TYR A 146 -12.61 -2.60 6.66
C TYR A 146 -11.97 -1.76 7.75
N GLN A 147 -10.65 -1.68 7.76
CA GLN A 147 -9.92 -0.72 8.58
C GLN A 147 -8.66 -0.19 7.88
N LEU A 148 -8.29 1.05 8.20
CA LEU A 148 -6.99 1.61 7.86
C LEU A 148 -6.09 1.57 9.09
N VAL A 149 -5.06 0.74 9.04
CA VAL A 149 -4.01 0.71 10.07
C VAL A 149 -2.87 1.60 9.59
N ALA A 150 -2.77 2.80 10.17
CA ALA A 150 -1.76 3.79 9.86
C ALA A 150 -0.46 3.54 10.64
N ASN A 151 0.68 3.90 10.06
CA ASN A 151 1.98 3.76 10.70
C ASN A 151 2.11 4.70 11.91
N SER A 152 2.25 4.17 13.13
CA SER A 152 2.37 4.99 14.34
C SER A 152 3.62 5.86 14.36
N LYS A 153 4.74 5.43 13.74
CA LYS A 153 5.96 6.25 13.67
C LYS A 153 5.78 7.59 12.96
N ALA A 154 4.81 7.68 12.05
CA ALA A 154 4.50 8.89 11.30
C ALA A 154 3.19 9.57 11.75
N LYS A 155 2.62 9.14 12.89
CA LYS A 155 1.35 9.64 13.42
C LYS A 155 1.30 11.15 13.56
N ASP A 156 2.26 11.74 14.28
CA ASP A 156 2.31 13.19 14.53
C ASP A 156 2.32 13.99 13.22
N TYR A 157 3.00 13.47 12.21
CA TYR A 157 3.01 14.09 10.89
C TYR A 157 1.64 13.98 10.21
N PHE A 158 1.03 12.78 10.17
CA PHE A 158 -0.28 12.57 9.54
C PHE A 158 -1.38 13.40 10.20
N GLU A 159 -1.36 13.52 11.54
CA GLU A 159 -2.28 14.36 12.29
C GLU A 159 -2.05 15.84 11.97
N LYS A 160 -0.80 16.31 11.98
CA LYS A 160 -0.45 17.70 11.69
C LYS A 160 -0.90 18.18 10.30
N ILE A 161 -0.90 17.29 9.31
CA ILE A 161 -1.40 17.62 7.97
C ILE A 161 -2.89 17.30 7.77
N ASN A 162 -3.54 16.71 8.78
CA ASN A 162 -4.91 16.20 8.71
C ASN A 162 -5.11 15.16 7.58
N LEU A 163 -4.16 14.23 7.42
CA LEU A 163 -4.15 13.27 6.30
C LEU A 163 -5.40 12.38 6.27
N PHE A 164 -5.94 11.99 7.42
CA PHE A 164 -7.08 11.06 7.45
C PHE A 164 -8.42 11.72 7.78
N ALA A 165 -8.46 13.05 7.98
CA ALA A 165 -9.70 13.75 8.32
C ALA A 165 -10.85 13.54 7.30
N PRO A 166 -10.59 13.54 5.97
CA PRO A 166 -11.62 13.24 4.97
C PRO A 166 -12.09 11.77 4.93
N LEU A 167 -11.42 10.87 5.66
CA LEU A 167 -11.76 9.45 5.73
C LEU A 167 -12.54 9.11 7.02
N ALA A 168 -13.28 10.06 7.59
CA ALA A 168 -13.94 9.93 8.89
C ALA A 168 -14.88 8.71 9.03
N SER A 169 -15.42 8.18 7.93
CA SER A 169 -16.24 6.95 7.93
C SER A 169 -15.42 5.66 7.94
N THR A 170 -14.10 5.75 7.86
CA THR A 170 -13.18 4.60 7.89
C THR A 170 -12.66 4.44 9.31
N LYS A 171 -12.74 3.22 9.85
CA LYS A 171 -12.08 2.87 11.11
C LYS A 171 -10.57 3.01 10.92
N ILE A 172 -9.95 3.95 11.63
CA ILE A 172 -8.52 4.24 11.55
C ILE A 172 -7.87 3.91 12.89
N THR A 173 -6.85 3.07 12.87
CA THR A 173 -6.00 2.75 14.02
C THR A 173 -4.55 3.06 13.67
N TYR A 174 -3.68 3.10 14.69
CA TYR A 174 -2.24 3.26 14.49
C TYR A 174 -1.51 2.04 15.04
N SER A 175 -0.56 1.51 14.28
CA SER A 175 0.30 0.40 14.70
C SER A 175 1.69 0.50 14.07
N ASP A 176 2.66 -0.13 14.71
CA ASP A 176 4.01 -0.37 14.18
C ASP A 176 4.17 -1.83 13.68
N GLU A 177 3.22 -2.71 14.01
CA GLU A 177 3.24 -4.14 13.67
C GLU A 177 2.68 -4.41 12.27
N GLY A 178 3.24 -5.41 11.57
CA GLY A 178 2.79 -5.81 10.23
C GLY A 178 3.07 -4.77 9.13
N HIS A 179 3.86 -3.74 9.40
CA HIS A 179 4.37 -2.81 8.40
C HIS A 179 5.70 -3.36 7.85
N ILE A 180 5.59 -4.27 6.87
CA ILE A 180 6.73 -4.95 6.26
C ILE A 180 7.75 -3.92 5.77
N TYR A 181 8.99 -4.08 6.24
CA TYR A 181 10.21 -3.40 5.79
C TYR A 181 10.74 -4.08 4.54
#